data_AF-A0A6B2E063-F1
#
_entry.id   AF-A0A6B2E063-F1
#
_cell.length_a   1.000
_cell.length_b   1.000
_cell.length_c   1.000
_cell.angle_alpha   90.00
_cell.angle_beta   90.00
_cell.angle_gamma   90.00
#
_symmetry.space_group_name_H-M   'P 1'
#
loop_
_entity.id
_entity.type
_entity.pdbx_description
1 polymer ?
#
loop_
_entity_poly.entity_id
_entity_poly.type
_entity_poly.pdbx_seq_one_letter_code
_entity_poly.pdbx_strand_id
1 'polypeptide(L)'
;MDTFAGAMVYAQRPEQPALLVTELGERGRWMVVFSTLERLAVHAGECDYFATTGADLLELVPPGIGLMVDPDDEHRFPILSRLAQPDVVARAWAQAGERRRREGSTTA
;
A
#
# COMPACT_ATOMS: atom_id res chain seq x y z
N MET A 1 9.22 17.65 -11.85
CA MET A 1 8.49 17.85 -10.59
C MET A 1 7.57 16.65 -10.41
N ASP A 2 7.66 15.95 -9.28
CA ASP A 2 6.85 14.77 -8.98
C ASP A 2 5.36 15.13 -8.96
N THR A 3 4.64 14.80 -10.05
CA THR A 3 3.21 15.10 -10.21
C THR A 3 2.38 14.60 -9.04
N PHE A 4 2.75 13.44 -8.46
CA PHE A 4 2.08 12.90 -7.28
C PHE A 4 2.37 13.70 -6.00
N ALA A 5 3.63 14.09 -5.76
CA ALA A 5 4.04 14.71 -4.49
C ALA A 5 3.26 16.01 -4.20
N GLY A 6 2.96 16.80 -5.24
CA GLY A 6 2.17 18.02 -5.11
C GLY A 6 0.64 17.84 -5.23
N ALA A 7 0.17 16.64 -5.57
CA ALA A 7 -1.26 16.39 -5.74
C ALA A 7 -1.96 16.21 -4.39
N MET A 8 -3.19 16.71 -4.28
CA MET A 8 -4.07 16.36 -3.17
C MET A 8 -4.59 14.94 -3.36
N VAL A 9 -4.58 14.18 -2.28
CA VAL A 9 -5.12 12.82 -2.22
C VAL A 9 -6.06 12.69 -1.04
N TYR A 10 -7.01 11.78 -1.19
CA TYR A 10 -8.08 11.52 -0.24
C TYR A 10 -8.00 10.08 0.23
N ALA A 11 -8.20 9.84 1.52
CA ALA A 11 -8.24 8.50 2.07
C ALA A 11 -9.31 8.40 3.16
N GLN A 12 -9.91 7.23 3.28
CA GLN A 12 -10.86 6.96 4.35
C GLN A 12 -10.16 7.11 5.71
N ARG A 13 -10.83 7.82 6.62
CA ARG A 13 -10.36 8.07 7.98
C ARG A 13 -11.13 7.16 8.94
N PRO A 14 -10.46 6.21 9.62
CA PRO A 14 -11.09 5.45 10.68
C PRO A 14 -11.43 6.34 11.89
N GLU A 15 -12.33 5.89 12.75
CA GLU A 15 -12.77 6.64 13.94
C GLU A 15 -11.58 7.01 14.85
N GLN A 16 -10.65 6.08 15.04
CA GLN A 16 -9.40 6.31 15.76
C GLN A 16 -8.30 6.74 14.78
N PRO A 17 -7.38 7.65 15.17
CA PRO A 17 -6.27 8.07 14.30
C PRO A 17 -5.39 6.89 13.86
N ALA A 18 -5.55 6.45 12.61
CA ALA A 18 -4.82 5.35 12.02
C ALA A 18 -4.84 5.42 10.49
N LEU A 19 -3.93 4.68 9.84
CA LEU A 19 -3.96 4.43 8.40
C LEU A 19 -4.64 3.08 8.14
N LEU A 20 -5.55 3.05 7.17
CA LEU A 20 -6.18 1.81 6.72
C LEU A 20 -5.26 1.12 5.71
N VAL A 21 -4.89 -0.12 6.03
CA VAL A 21 -3.93 -0.93 5.27
C VAL A 21 -4.54 -2.30 5.01
N THR A 22 -4.49 -2.73 3.75
CA THR A 22 -4.93 -4.04 3.30
C THR A 22 -3.73 -4.96 3.10
N GLU A 23 -3.79 -6.17 3.66
CA GLU A 23 -2.83 -7.24 3.42
C GLU A 23 -3.20 -8.00 2.13
N LEU A 24 -2.31 -8.02 1.14
CA LEU A 24 -2.53 -8.70 -0.15
C LEU A 24 -1.59 -9.91 -0.34
N GLY A 25 -1.44 -10.72 0.71
CA GLY A 25 -0.60 -11.92 0.69
C GLY A 25 0.84 -11.62 0.25
N GLU A 26 1.35 -12.33 -0.75
CA GLU A 26 2.71 -12.12 -1.29
C GLU A 26 2.94 -10.71 -1.88
N ARG A 27 1.87 -9.97 -2.20
CA ARG A 27 1.97 -8.60 -2.72
C ARG A 27 2.21 -7.58 -1.61
N GLY A 28 2.19 -8.00 -0.34
CA GLY A 28 2.49 -7.15 0.81
C GLY A 28 1.31 -6.26 1.23
N ARG A 29 1.65 -5.17 1.91
CA ARG A 29 0.71 -4.26 2.57
C ARG A 29 0.46 -3.02 1.75
N TRP A 30 -0.80 -2.65 1.60
CA TRP A 30 -1.22 -1.56 0.73
C TRP A 30 -2.20 -0.64 1.43
N MET A 31 -1.91 0.66 1.37
CA MET A 31 -2.90 1.68 1.66
C MET A 31 -3.48 2.21 0.34
N VAL A 32 -4.79 2.39 0.31
CA VAL A 32 -5.52 2.91 -0.84
C VAL A 32 -5.77 4.39 -0.64
N VAL A 33 -5.52 5.19 -1.68
CA VAL A 33 -5.83 6.62 -1.72
C VAL A 33 -6.45 6.99 -3.05
N PHE A 34 -7.16 8.10 -3.07
CA PHE A 34 -7.97 8.53 -4.21
C PHE A 34 -7.55 9.93 -4.66
N SER A 35 -7.60 10.16 -5.96
CA SER A 35 -7.32 11.48 -6.53
C SER A 35 -8.50 12.44 -6.41
N THR A 36 -9.71 11.93 -6.16
CA THR A 36 -10.92 12.76 -5.93
C THR A 36 -11.83 12.16 -4.86
N LEU A 37 -12.73 12.98 -4.31
CA LEU A 37 -13.74 12.55 -3.34
C LEU A 37 -14.79 11.63 -3.96
N GLU A 38 -15.13 11.83 -5.23
CA GLU A 38 -16.09 10.99 -5.95
C GLU A 38 -15.56 9.55 -6.07
N ARG A 39 -14.26 9.39 -6.38
CA ARG A 39 -13.62 8.07 -6.45
C ARG A 39 -13.58 7.38 -5.09
N LEU A 40 -13.30 8.14 -4.01
CA LEU A 40 -13.40 7.63 -2.65
C LEU A 40 -14.84 7.16 -2.32
N ALA A 41 -15.85 7.97 -2.64
CA ALA A 41 -17.25 7.66 -2.36
C ALA A 41 -17.74 6.44 -3.15
N VAL A 42 -17.29 6.26 -4.39
CA VAL A 42 -17.58 5.05 -5.20
C VAL A 42 -16.97 3.80 -4.55
N HIS A 43 -15.77 3.91 -4.00
CA HIS A 43 -15.07 2.77 -3.38
C HIS A 43 -15.60 2.41 -1.99
N ALA A 44 -15.72 3.41 -1.10
CA ALA A 44 -15.99 3.21 0.32
C ALA A 44 -17.42 3.55 0.75
N GLY A 45 -18.23 4.14 -0.14
CA GLY A 45 -19.51 4.75 0.23
C GLY A 45 -19.33 6.05 1.02
N GLU A 46 -20.39 6.45 1.74
CA GLU A 46 -20.32 7.57 2.68
C GLU A 46 -19.35 7.23 3.82
N CYS A 47 -18.31 8.05 4.00
CA CYS A 47 -17.31 7.84 5.03
C CYS A 47 -16.67 9.15 5.47
N ASP A 48 -16.11 9.13 6.67
CA ASP A 48 -15.14 10.13 7.08
C ASP A 48 -13.85 9.97 6.28
N TYR A 49 -13.23 11.10 5.93
CA TYR A 49 -11.99 11.12 5.17
C TYR A 49 -11.00 12.11 5.75
N PHE A 50 -9.75 11.97 5.32
CA PHE A 50 -8.76 13.03 5.42
C PHE A 50 -8.21 13.33 4.03
N ALA A 51 -7.68 14.54 3.88
CA ALA A 51 -7.05 15.00 2.66
C ALA A 51 -5.65 15.55 2.99
N THR A 52 -4.68 15.22 2.16
CA THR A 52 -3.30 15.69 2.33
C THR A 52 -2.58 15.69 0.99
N THR A 53 -1.37 16.25 0.92
CA THR A 53 -0.56 16.17 -0.30
C THR A 53 0.08 14.79 -0.43
N GLY A 54 0.44 14.39 -1.65
CA GLY A 54 1.19 13.14 -1.87
C GLY A 54 2.53 13.13 -1.11
N ALA A 55 3.20 14.27 -0.98
CA ALA A 55 4.44 14.40 -0.22
C ALA A 55 4.23 14.14 1.28
N ASP A 56 3.24 14.81 1.89
CA ASP A 56 2.92 14.64 3.30
C ASP A 56 2.41 13.21 3.58
N LEU A 57 1.56 12.67 2.70
CA LEU A 57 1.10 11.30 2.81
C LEU A 57 2.26 10.32 2.77
N LEU A 58 3.23 10.56 1.88
CA LEU A 58 4.48 9.84 1.94
C LEU A 58 5.02 10.07 3.34
N GLU A 59 5.47 11.21 3.84
CA GLU A 59 6.02 11.31 5.21
C GLU A 59 5.28 10.54 6.36
N LEU A 60 3.96 10.43 6.31
CA LEU A 60 3.13 9.67 7.27
C LEU A 60 3.16 8.13 7.12
N VAL A 61 3.28 7.59 5.91
CA VAL A 61 3.10 6.13 5.69
C VAL A 61 4.30 5.31 6.25
N PRO A 62 4.09 4.27 7.04
CA PRO A 62 5.21 3.45 7.51
C PRO A 62 5.98 2.75 6.38
N PRO A 63 7.29 2.49 6.54
CA PRO A 63 8.04 1.62 5.62
C PRO A 63 7.42 0.22 5.50
N GLY A 64 7.55 -0.39 4.32
CA GLY A 64 6.97 -1.68 3.99
C GLY A 64 5.46 -1.63 3.68
N ILE A 65 4.93 -0.45 3.37
CA ILE A 65 3.55 -0.25 2.91
C ILE A 65 3.59 0.46 1.56
N GLY A 66 2.97 -0.15 0.55
CA GLY A 66 2.76 0.47 -0.76
C GLY A 66 1.52 1.36 -0.75
N LEU A 67 1.49 2.34 -1.66
CA LEU A 67 0.29 3.14 -1.90
C LEU A 67 -0.32 2.76 -3.25
N MET A 68 -1.63 2.56 -3.28
CA MET A 68 -2.40 2.38 -4.50
C MET A 68 -3.28 3.60 -4.70
N VAL A 69 -3.04 4.36 -5.76
CA VAL A 69 -3.92 5.47 -6.16
C VAL A 69 -5.02 4.90 -7.06
N ASP A 70 -6.28 5.22 -6.75
CA ASP A 70 -7.47 4.92 -7.57
C ASP A 70 -7.57 3.44 -8.04
N PRO A 71 -7.72 2.47 -7.12
CA PRO A 71 -7.58 1.04 -7.42
C PRO A 71 -8.60 0.49 -8.42
N ASP A 72 -9.79 1.10 -8.51
CA ASP A 72 -10.92 0.64 -9.33
C ASP A 72 -11.06 1.40 -10.65
N ASP A 73 -10.11 2.28 -10.98
CA ASP A 73 -10.14 3.15 -12.15
C ASP A 73 -8.99 2.83 -13.12
N GLU A 74 -9.12 3.24 -14.39
CA GLU A 74 -8.03 3.15 -15.37
C GLU A 74 -6.78 3.95 -14.95
N HIS A 75 -6.98 4.99 -14.13
CA HIS A 75 -5.93 5.83 -13.55
C HIS A 75 -5.17 5.15 -12.40
N ARG A 76 -5.39 3.85 -12.16
CA ARG A 76 -4.72 3.10 -11.10
C ARG A 76 -3.21 3.20 -11.19
N PHE A 77 -2.58 3.72 -10.13
CA PHE A 77 -1.14 3.92 -10.09
C PHE A 77 -0.51 3.46 -8.76
N PRO A 78 0.36 2.44 -8.77
CA PRO A 78 1.07 2.01 -7.58
C PRO A 78 2.29 2.88 -7.29
N ILE A 79 2.44 3.30 -6.04
CA ILE A 79 3.60 4.04 -5.54
C ILE A 79 4.35 3.15 -4.56
N LEU A 80 5.55 2.73 -4.99
CA LEU A 80 6.37 1.74 -4.30
C LEU A 80 7.48 2.35 -3.45
N SER A 81 7.60 3.68 -3.40
CA SER A 81 8.71 4.40 -2.73
C SER A 81 8.91 4.03 -1.26
N ARG A 82 7.91 3.38 -0.65
CA ARG A 82 7.90 2.89 0.73
C ARG A 82 7.90 1.40 0.89
N LEU A 83 7.69 0.61 -0.16
CA LEU A 83 7.89 -0.83 -0.11
C LEU A 83 9.40 -1.07 0.07
N ALA A 84 9.75 -1.80 1.12
CA ALA A 84 11.11 -1.84 1.65
C ALA A 84 12.17 -2.23 0.61
N GLN A 85 13.39 -1.75 0.85
CA GLN A 85 14.55 -1.89 -0.01
C GLN A 85 14.84 -3.36 -0.44
N PRO A 86 15.55 -3.56 -1.57
CA PRO A 86 15.83 -4.86 -2.19
C PRO A 86 16.29 -5.96 -1.22
N ASP A 87 16.99 -5.58 -0.15
CA ASP A 87 17.57 -6.49 0.83
C ASP A 87 16.52 -7.16 1.72
N VAL A 88 15.41 -6.47 1.97
CA VAL A 88 14.25 -7.01 2.71
C VAL A 88 13.52 -8.03 1.85
N VAL A 89 13.39 -7.74 0.56
CA VAL A 89 12.84 -8.67 -0.44
C VAL A 89 13.75 -9.91 -0.58
N ALA A 90 15.06 -9.71 -0.70
CA ALA A 90 16.03 -10.80 -0.79
C ALA A 90 16.01 -11.74 0.43
N ARG A 91 15.88 -11.19 1.65
CA ARG A 91 15.74 -11.99 2.88
C ARG A 91 14.43 -12.77 2.92
N ALA A 92 13.32 -12.20 2.45
CA ALA A 92 12.04 -12.89 2.38
C ALA A 92 12.10 -14.11 1.42
N TRP A 93 12.71 -13.96 0.24
CA TRP A 93 12.90 -15.06 -0.72
C TRP A 93 13.84 -16.16 -0.19
N ALA A 94 14.92 -15.78 0.51
CA ALA A 94 15.82 -16.73 1.14
C ALA A 94 15.11 -17.61 2.19
N GLN A 95 14.24 -17.00 3.01
CA GLN A 95 13.47 -17.72 4.03
C GLN A 95 12.37 -18.61 3.45
N ALA A 96 11.74 -18.21 2.35
CA ALA A 96 10.77 -19.03 1.63
C ALA A 96 11.41 -20.27 0.97
N GLY A 97 12.62 -20.13 0.41
CA GLY A 97 13.39 -21.25 -0.15
C GLY A 97 13.84 -22.26 0.90
N GLU A 98 14.17 -21.80 2.12
CA GLU A 98 14.53 -22.65 3.25
C GLU A 98 13.34 -23.51 3.73
N ARG A 99 12.13 -22.94 3.77
CA ARG A 99 10.89 -23.67 4.11
C ARG A 99 10.58 -24.77 3.09
N ARG A 100 10.71 -24.47 1.79
CA ARG A 100 10.47 -25.44 0.72
C ARG A 100 11.47 -26.61 0.71
N ARG A 101 12.71 -26.39 1.16
CA ARG A 101 13.72 -27.45 1.31
C ARG A 101 13.44 -28.36 2.49
N ARG A 102 12.90 -27.82 3.59
CA ARG A 102 12.46 -28.61 4.76
C ARG A 102 11.22 -29.44 4.46
N GLU A 103 10.29 -28.91 3.66
CA GLU A 103 9.09 -29.64 3.21
C GLU A 103 9.41 -30.70 2.13
N GLY A 104 10.46 -30.51 1.33
CA GLY A 104 10.96 -31.49 0.36
C GLY A 104 11.86 -32.60 0.91
N SER A 105 12.23 -32.56 2.21
CA SER A 105 13.11 -33.55 2.84
C SER A 105 12.34 -34.64 3.63
N THR A 106 11.01 -34.69 3.52
CA THR A 106 10.12 -35.64 4.23
C THR A 106 9.67 -36.82 3.37
N THR A 107 10.33 -37.11 2.25
CA THR A 107 10.09 -38.37 1.52
C THR A 107 11.37 -38.97 0.96
N ALA A 108 12.05 -39.77 1.76
CA ALA A 108 12.73 -41.04 1.44
C ALA A 108 13.59 -41.49 2.63
#